data_AF-A0A9P0KYP3-F1
#
_entry.id   AF-A0A9P0KYP3-F1
#
_cell.length_a   1.000
_cell.length_b   1.000
_cell.length_c   1.000
_cell.angle_alpha   90.00
_cell.angle_beta   90.00
_cell.angle_gamma   90.00
#
_symmetry.space_group_name_H-M   'P 1'
#
loop_
_entity.id
_entity.type
_entity.pdbx_description
1 polymer ?
#
loop_
_entity_poly.entity_id
_entity_poly.type
_entity_poly.pdbx_seq_one_letter_code
_entity_poly.pdbx_strand_id
1 'polypeptide(L)'
;MKKRLQAQQNIALREAVDAPWYVPNRVLYDELRQVPVVIQMKERARKFFEKNERHRNVLIKDALDYDPRTIRRHKRPKSQL
;
A
#
# COMPACT_ATOMS: atom_id res chain seq x y z
N MET A 1 5.56 -6.06 8.84
CA MET A 1 4.40 -5.25 8.38
C MET A 1 3.27 -6.06 7.76
N LYS A 2 3.49 -6.81 6.65
CA LYS A 2 2.41 -7.50 5.89
C LYS A 2 1.47 -8.37 6.74
N LYS A 3 2.03 -9.16 7.67
CA LYS A 3 1.24 -10.04 8.57
C LYS A 3 0.37 -9.27 9.58
N ARG A 4 0.83 -8.13 10.09
CA ARG A 4 0.09 -7.33 11.07
C ARG A 4 -1.13 -6.66 10.44
N LEU A 5 -0.97 -6.08 9.25
CA LEU A 5 -2.07 -5.43 8.53
C LEU A 5 -3.14 -6.44 8.10
N GLN A 6 -2.71 -7.63 7.65
CA GLN A 6 -3.64 -8.73 7.36
C GLN A 6 -4.40 -9.18 8.61
N ALA A 7 -3.72 -9.30 9.75
CA ALA A 7 -4.38 -9.66 11.01
C ALA A 7 -5.42 -8.61 11.45
N GLN A 8 -5.09 -7.32 11.30
CA GLN A 8 -6.03 -6.23 11.59
C GLN A 8 -7.27 -6.28 10.68
N GLN A 9 -7.09 -6.54 9.39
CA GLN A 9 -8.25 -6.77 8.49
C GLN A 9 -9.09 -7.96 8.98
N ASN A 10 -8.46 -9.06 9.39
CA ASN A 10 -9.19 -10.26 9.80
C ASN A 10 -10.02 -10.03 11.08
N ILE A 11 -9.48 -9.25 12.02
CA ILE A 11 -10.17 -8.84 13.24
C ILE A 11 -11.36 -7.95 12.86
N ALA A 12 -11.13 -6.89 12.09
CA ALA A 12 -12.18 -5.97 11.67
C ALA A 12 -13.32 -6.67 10.89
N LEU A 13 -12.99 -7.61 10.00
CA LEU A 13 -13.99 -8.37 9.25
C LEU A 13 -14.80 -9.28 10.18
N ARG A 14 -14.18 -9.91 11.19
CA ARG A 14 -14.93 -10.70 12.17
C ARG A 14 -15.87 -9.84 13.00
N GLU A 15 -15.36 -8.73 13.53
CA GLU A 15 -16.14 -7.80 14.35
C GLU A 15 -17.34 -7.22 13.57
N ALA A 16 -17.17 -6.93 12.28
CA ALA A 16 -18.22 -6.36 11.44
C ALA A 16 -19.45 -7.28 11.25
N VAL A 17 -19.26 -8.60 11.32
CA VAL A 17 -20.35 -9.59 11.15
C VAL A 17 -20.62 -10.40 12.41
N ASP A 18 -20.03 -10.02 13.54
CA ASP A 18 -20.06 -10.77 14.80
C ASP A 18 -19.74 -12.27 14.60
N ALA A 19 -18.69 -12.55 13.80
CA ALA A 19 -18.38 -13.92 13.40
C ALA A 19 -17.69 -14.72 14.52
N PRO A 20 -18.12 -15.96 14.78
CA PRO A 20 -17.45 -16.85 15.73
C PRO A 20 -16.00 -17.16 15.35
N TRP A 21 -15.20 -17.52 16.37
CA TRP A 21 -13.77 -17.82 16.18
C TRP A 21 -13.51 -18.99 15.22
N TYR A 22 -14.41 -19.98 15.19
CA TYR A 22 -14.28 -21.17 14.35
C TYR A 22 -14.57 -20.93 12.86
N VAL A 23 -15.18 -19.78 12.50
CA VAL A 23 -15.45 -19.44 11.09
C VAL A 23 -14.12 -19.12 10.40
N PRO A 24 -13.73 -19.84 9.33
CA PRO A 24 -12.48 -19.56 8.64
C PRO A 24 -12.49 -18.17 7.98
N ASN A 25 -11.34 -17.49 7.98
CA ASN A 25 -11.19 -16.18 7.30
C ASN A 25 -11.58 -16.23 5.82
N ARG A 26 -11.37 -17.38 5.15
CA ARG A 26 -11.75 -17.57 3.75
C ARG A 26 -13.25 -17.38 3.54
N VAL A 27 -14.08 -17.93 4.42
CA VAL A 27 -15.54 -17.78 4.36
C VAL A 27 -15.90 -16.30 4.49
N LEU A 28 -15.29 -15.59 5.45
CA LEU A 28 -15.53 -14.16 5.64
C LEU A 28 -15.15 -13.33 4.40
N TYR A 29 -14.07 -13.68 3.70
CA TYR A 29 -13.71 -13.02 2.45
C TYR A 29 -14.72 -13.26 1.34
N ASP A 30 -15.16 -14.52 1.17
CA ASP A 30 -16.08 -14.89 0.10
C ASP A 30 -17.48 -14.25 0.34
N GLU A 31 -18.00 -14.34 1.56
CA GLU A 31 -19.28 -13.75 1.99
C GLU A 31 -19.29 -12.21 1.85
N LEU A 32 -18.25 -11.54 2.36
CA LEU A 32 -18.16 -10.08 2.32
C LEU A 32 -17.63 -9.54 0.99
N ARG A 33 -17.33 -10.44 0.03
CA ARG A 33 -16.67 -10.13 -1.25
C ARG A 33 -15.40 -9.30 -1.07
N GLN A 34 -14.66 -9.58 0.01
CA GLN A 34 -13.44 -8.88 0.37
C GLN A 34 -12.21 -9.66 -0.06
N VAL A 35 -11.18 -8.96 -0.49
CA VAL A 35 -9.89 -9.56 -0.84
C VAL A 35 -8.89 -9.34 0.30
N PRO A 36 -8.00 -10.29 0.61
CA PRO A 36 -6.92 -10.08 1.58
C PRO A 36 -6.10 -8.81 1.28
N VAL A 37 -5.82 -7.98 2.30
CA VAL A 37 -5.06 -6.73 2.12
C VAL A 37 -3.72 -6.96 1.45
N VAL A 38 -3.05 -8.09 1.70
CA VAL A 38 -1.76 -8.39 1.04
C VAL A 38 -1.90 -8.45 -0.47
N ILE A 39 -3.00 -9.02 -0.99
CA ILE A 39 -3.28 -9.09 -2.42
C ILE A 39 -3.67 -7.70 -2.94
N GLN A 40 -4.54 -6.99 -2.22
CA GLN A 40 -4.93 -5.62 -2.58
C GLN A 40 -3.72 -4.68 -2.67
N MET A 41 -2.78 -4.77 -1.72
CA MET A 41 -1.59 -3.93 -1.68
C MET A 41 -0.65 -4.23 -2.84
N LYS A 42 -0.49 -5.51 -3.22
CA LYS A 42 0.27 -5.89 -4.43
C LYS A 42 -0.35 -5.29 -5.68
N GLU A 43 -1.67 -5.43 -5.81
CA GLU A 43 -2.39 -4.94 -6.98
C GLU A 43 -2.35 -3.40 -7.07
N ARG A 44 -2.54 -2.72 -5.93
CA ARG A 44 -2.40 -1.26 -5.85
C ARG A 44 -0.98 -0.80 -6.15
N ALA A 45 0.04 -1.50 -5.65
CA ALA A 45 1.43 -1.18 -5.97
C ALA A 45 1.67 -1.31 -7.48
N ARG A 46 1.26 -2.42 -8.10
CA ARG A 46 1.37 -2.62 -9.55
C ARG A 46 0.73 -1.47 -10.33
N LYS A 47 -0.53 -1.15 -10.04
CA LYS A 47 -1.26 -0.05 -10.69
C LYS A 47 -0.61 1.30 -10.47
N PHE A 48 -0.07 1.53 -9.26
CA PHE A 48 0.65 2.75 -8.94
C PHE A 48 1.89 2.89 -9.83
N PHE A 49 2.76 1.88 -9.89
CA PHE A 49 3.97 1.94 -10.72
C PHE A 49 3.64 2.07 -12.21
N GLU A 50 2.73 1.25 -12.73
CA GLU A 50 2.30 1.32 -14.14
C GLU A 50 1.73 2.70 -14.51
N LYS A 51 0.94 3.30 -13.62
CA LYS A 51 0.38 4.65 -13.82
C LYS A 51 1.47 5.72 -13.86
N ASN A 52 2.45 5.64 -12.95
CA ASN A 52 3.51 6.63 -12.86
C ASN A 52 4.53 6.48 -14.01
N GLU A 53 4.82 5.26 -14.47
CA GLU A 53 5.65 5.01 -15.65
C GLU A 53 5.05 5.61 -16.92
N ARG A 54 3.72 5.61 -17.05
CA ARG A 54 3.03 6.24 -18.19
C ARG A 54 2.74 7.74 -17.97
N HIS A 55 3.22 8.34 -16.89
CA HIS A 55 2.89 9.72 -16.56
C HIS A 55 3.57 10.73 -17.50
N ARG A 56 2.87 11.81 -17.85
CA ARG A 56 3.40 12.85 -18.74
C ARG A 56 4.51 13.69 -18.08
N ASN A 57 4.39 13.91 -16.77
CA ASN A 57 5.38 14.64 -16.00
C ASN A 57 6.65 13.79 -15.78
N VAL A 58 7.79 14.25 -16.31
CA VAL A 58 9.10 13.59 -16.20
C VAL A 58 9.55 13.49 -14.73
N LEU A 59 9.28 14.50 -13.90
CA LEU A 59 9.66 14.49 -12.49
C LEU A 59 9.02 13.34 -11.70
N ILE A 60 7.82 12.92 -12.10
CA ILE A 60 7.12 11.80 -11.45
C ILE A 60 7.70 10.45 -11.89
N LYS A 61 8.17 10.35 -13.14
CA LYS A 61 8.90 9.18 -13.64
C LYS A 61 10.25 9.06 -12.95
N ASP A 62 11.01 10.13 -12.90
CA ASP A 62 12.32 10.18 -12.24
C ASP A 62 12.22 9.81 -10.74
N ALA A 63 11.09 10.13 -10.10
CA ALA A 63 10.82 9.75 -8.72
C ALA A 63 10.63 8.23 -8.51
N LEU A 64 10.34 7.45 -9.56
CA LEU A 64 10.26 5.99 -9.46
C LEU A 64 11.64 5.35 -9.28
N ASP A 65 12.66 5.94 -9.90
CA ASP A 65 14.06 5.51 -9.80
C ASP A 65 14.76 6.09 -8.55
N TYR A 66 13.97 6.51 -7.55
CA TYR A 66 14.48 7.06 -6.31
C TYR A 66 15.30 6.01 -5.54
N ASP A 67 16.62 6.19 -5.54
CA ASP A 67 17.52 5.47 -4.63
C ASP A 67 17.83 6.35 -3.40
N PRO A 68 17.40 5.94 -2.20
CA PRO A 68 17.69 6.69 -0.97
C PRO A 68 19.20 6.77 -0.64
N ARG A 69 20.06 5.99 -1.30
CA ARG A 69 21.51 6.01 -1.12
C ARG A 69 22.22 7.05 -1.97
N THR A 70 21.60 7.57 -3.03
CA THR A 70 22.21 8.51 -3.99
C THR A 70 21.84 9.97 -3.73
N ILE A 71 21.13 10.25 -2.63
CA ILE A 71 20.57 11.59 -2.36
C ILE A 71 21.68 12.64 -2.22
N ARG A 72 21.80 13.51 -3.22
CA ARG A 72 22.35 14.86 -3.02
C ARG A 72 21.34 15.66 -2.22
N ARG A 73 21.62 15.95 -0.95
CA ARG A 73 20.81 16.89 -0.14
C ARG A 73 20.87 18.27 -0.81
N HIS A 74 19.86 18.61 -1.60
CA HIS A 74 19.65 19.98 -2.06
C HIS A 74 19.28 20.83 -0.84
N LYS A 75 20.27 21.51 -0.26
CA LYS A 75 20.03 22.48 0.81
C LYS A 75 19.31 23.68 0.19
N ARG A 76 18.25 24.15 0.84
CA ARG A 76 17.65 25.44 0.50
C ARG A 76 18.74 26.53 0.61
N PRO A 77 18.85 27.46 -0.36
CA PRO A 77 19.77 28.58 -0.24
C PRO A 77 19.45 29.38 1.02
N LYS A 78 20.48 29.70 1.81
CA LYS A 78 20.34 30.60 2.95
C LYS A 78 20.26 32.03 2.41
N SER A 79 19.30 32.82 2.87
CA SER A 79 19.30 34.26 2.63
C SER A 79 20.56 34.86 3.26
N GLN A 80 21.34 35.60 2.49
CA GLN A 80 22.40 36.45 3.02
C GLN A 80 21.71 37.70 3.57
N LEU A 81 21.60 37.78 4.90
CA LEU A 81 21.32 39.02 5.63
C LEU A 81 22.65 39.67 5.99
#